data_AF-A0A401UDU2-F1
#
_entry.id   AF-A0A401UDU2-F1
#
_cell.length_a   1.000
_cell.length_b   1.000
_cell.length_c   1.000
_cell.angle_alpha   90.00
_cell.angle_beta   90.00
_cell.angle_gamma   90.00
#
_symmetry.space_group_name_H-M   'P 1'
#
loop_
_entity.id
_entity.type
_entity.pdbx_description
1 polymer ?
#
loop_
_entity_poly.entity_id
_entity_poly.type
_entity_poly.pdbx_seq_one_letter_code
_entity_poly.pdbx_strand_id
1 'polypeptide(L)'
;MTKVVAPVMSMEDESIILYVLIGAAFMDASIVAVLSRILLAKSIAKASLGERMDDYVKVSLVRAAILLSGSLMLTLTIYLFNWEWLLMVYCIYLLFFLLFWPSRHRLCADLKLKPSERDVIHGL
;
A
#
# COMPACT_ATOMS: atom_id res chain seq x y z
N MET A 1 14.86 -36.07 -31.56
CA MET A 1 13.54 -35.42 -31.45
C MET A 1 13.58 -34.44 -30.29
N THR A 2 14.02 -33.22 -30.55
CA THR A 2 13.96 -32.10 -29.61
C THR A 2 12.51 -31.60 -29.58
N LYS A 3 11.79 -31.90 -28.48
CA LYS A 3 10.52 -31.23 -28.20
C LYS A 3 10.84 -29.76 -27.95
N VAL A 4 10.64 -28.95 -28.98
CA VAL A 4 10.53 -27.49 -28.82
C VAL A 4 9.27 -27.26 -27.99
N VAL A 5 9.43 -27.06 -26.70
CA VAL A 5 8.37 -26.51 -25.85
C VAL A 5 8.31 -25.04 -26.21
N ALA A 6 7.53 -24.72 -27.24
CA ALA A 6 7.14 -23.35 -27.54
C ALA A 6 6.35 -22.79 -26.34
N PRO A 7 6.43 -21.48 -26.04
CA PRO A 7 5.69 -20.89 -24.94
C PRO A 7 4.19 -20.94 -25.28
N VAL A 8 3.43 -21.77 -24.55
CA VAL A 8 1.97 -21.90 -24.70
C VAL A 8 1.30 -20.88 -23.80
N MET A 9 1.50 -19.60 -24.09
CA MET A 9 0.64 -18.55 -23.53
C MET A 9 0.08 -17.80 -24.73
N SER A 10 -1.24 -17.82 -24.89
CA SER A 10 -1.86 -17.05 -25.96
C SER A 10 -1.76 -15.57 -25.62
N MET A 11 -1.76 -14.70 -26.64
CA MET A 11 -1.76 -13.24 -26.43
C MET A 11 -2.96 -12.78 -25.56
N GLU A 12 -4.05 -13.54 -25.57
CA GLU A 12 -5.22 -13.31 -24.73
C GLU A 12 -4.92 -13.60 -23.25
N ASP A 13 -4.25 -14.72 -22.96
CA ASP A 13 -3.84 -15.12 -21.59
C ASP A 13 -2.85 -14.11 -20.99
N GLU A 14 -1.88 -13.65 -21.77
CA GLU A 14 -0.92 -12.62 -21.38
C GLU A 14 -1.62 -11.32 -20.96
N SER A 15 -2.60 -10.89 -21.76
CA SER A 15 -3.37 -9.68 -21.47
C SER A 15 -4.20 -9.84 -20.19
N ILE A 16 -4.82 -11.00 -19.99
CA ILE A 16 -5.62 -11.29 -18.78
C ILE A 16 -4.73 -11.24 -17.53
N ILE A 17 -3.58 -11.89 -17.55
CA ILE A 17 -2.64 -11.91 -16.41
C ILE A 17 -2.19 -10.49 -16.07
N LEU A 18 -1.84 -9.69 -17.08
CA LEU A 18 -1.47 -8.29 -16.91
C LEU A 18 -2.58 -7.50 -16.20
N TYR A 19 -3.81 -7.57 -16.69
CA TYR A 19 -4.94 -6.84 -16.11
C TYR A 19 -5.25 -7.30 -14.69
N VAL A 20 -5.15 -8.59 -14.39
CA VAL A 20 -5.39 -9.13 -13.06
C VAL A 20 -4.34 -8.62 -12.06
N LEU A 21 -3.05 -8.70 -12.41
CA LEU A 21 -1.98 -8.29 -11.49
C LEU A 21 -1.97 -6.77 -11.25
N ILE A 22 -2.10 -5.97 -12.32
CA ILE A 22 -2.18 -4.52 -12.19
C ILE A 22 -3.46 -4.13 -11.45
N GLY A 23 -4.60 -4.71 -11.85
CA GLY A 23 -5.90 -4.45 -11.22
C GLY A 23 -5.90 -4.75 -9.73
N ALA A 24 -5.31 -5.87 -9.32
CA ALA A 24 -5.17 -6.24 -7.92
C ALA A 24 -4.28 -5.25 -7.14
N ALA A 25 -3.17 -4.78 -7.70
CA ALA A 25 -2.35 -3.75 -7.06
C ALA A 25 -3.12 -2.43 -6.84
N PHE A 26 -3.89 -1.98 -7.85
CA PHE A 26 -4.75 -0.80 -7.73
C PHE A 26 -5.91 -1.00 -6.75
N MET A 27 -6.46 -2.21 -6.67
CA MET A 27 -7.47 -2.57 -5.67
C MET A 27 -6.89 -2.47 -4.26
N ASP A 28 -5.69 -3.02 -4.01
CA ASP A 28 -4.97 -2.91 -2.74
C ASP A 28 -4.77 -1.45 -2.33
N ALA A 29 -4.30 -0.59 -3.25
CA ALA A 29 -4.15 0.84 -3.00
C ALA A 29 -5.49 1.51 -2.63
N SER A 30 -6.57 1.13 -3.30
CA SER A 30 -7.92 1.67 -3.05
C SER A 30 -8.48 1.21 -1.70
N ILE A 31 -8.31 -0.07 -1.36
CA ILE A 31 -8.66 -0.64 -0.05
C ILE A 31 -7.93 0.13 1.04
N VAL A 32 -6.62 0.34 0.89
CA VAL A 32 -5.82 1.09 1.86
C VAL A 32 -6.37 2.50 2.01
N ALA A 33 -6.66 3.22 0.93
CA ALA A 33 -7.20 4.57 1.01
C ALA A 33 -8.53 4.65 1.80
N VAL A 34 -9.44 3.69 1.57
CA VAL A 34 -10.75 3.64 2.24
C VAL A 34 -10.63 3.16 3.69
N LEU A 35 -9.98 2.02 3.91
CA LEU A 35 -9.78 1.40 5.22
C LEU A 35 -9.06 2.37 6.18
N SER A 36 -8.07 3.08 5.67
CA SER A 36 -7.32 4.10 6.41
C SER A 36 -8.23 5.18 6.98
N ARG A 37 -9.18 5.69 6.20
CA ARG A 37 -10.11 6.73 6.64
C ARG A 37 -11.05 6.21 7.71
N ILE A 38 -11.59 5.00 7.50
CA ILE A 38 -12.55 4.38 8.43
C ILE A 38 -11.89 4.07 9.77
N LEU A 39 -10.73 3.42 9.75
CA LEU A 39 -10.05 3.00 10.98
C LEU A 39 -9.46 4.17 11.75
N LEU A 40 -8.90 5.18 11.07
CA LEU A 40 -8.45 6.39 11.76
C LEU A 40 -9.60 7.18 12.37
N ALA A 41 -10.74 7.31 11.66
CA ALA A 41 -11.90 8.00 12.21
C ALA A 41 -12.39 7.33 13.51
N LYS A 42 -12.37 5.99 13.57
CA LYS A 42 -12.67 5.24 14.79
C LYS A 42 -11.63 5.47 15.90
N SER A 43 -10.35 5.46 15.56
CA SER A 43 -9.27 5.70 16.54
C SER A 43 -9.34 7.11 17.15
N ILE A 44 -9.62 8.14 16.34
CA ILE A 44 -9.72 9.53 16.83
C ILE A 44 -10.83 9.69 17.89
N ALA A 45 -11.88 8.88 17.86
CA ALA A 45 -12.97 8.95 18.82
C ALA A 45 -12.60 8.45 20.23
N LYS A 46 -11.44 7.80 20.41
CA LYS A 46 -10.98 7.31 21.71
C LYS A 46 -10.45 8.44 22.60
N ALA A 47 -10.67 8.33 23.92
CA ALA A 47 -10.29 9.36 24.88
C ALA A 47 -8.80 9.33 25.26
N SER A 48 -8.16 8.15 25.23
CA SER A 48 -6.76 7.97 25.67
C SER A 48 -5.78 8.08 24.50
N LEU A 49 -4.73 8.89 24.65
CA LEU A 49 -3.65 9.01 23.66
C LEU A 49 -2.96 7.66 23.39
N GLY A 50 -2.74 6.85 24.43
CA GLY A 50 -2.07 5.55 24.31
C GLY A 50 -2.88 4.58 23.44
N GLU A 51 -4.20 4.53 23.62
CA GLU A 51 -5.08 3.67 22.82
C GLU A 51 -5.15 4.13 21.35
N ARG A 52 -5.06 5.44 21.11
CA ARG A 52 -5.05 6.02 19.76
C ARG A 52 -3.76 5.67 19.03
N MET A 53 -2.63 5.70 19.73
CA MET A 53 -1.33 5.32 19.21
C MET A 53 -1.25 3.82 18.91
N ASP A 54 -1.74 2.96 19.80
CA ASP A 54 -1.79 1.50 19.57
C ASP A 54 -2.64 1.15 18.33
N ASP A 55 -3.81 1.77 18.21
CA ASP A 55 -4.64 1.64 17.01
C ASP A 55 -3.94 2.17 15.75
N TYR A 56 -3.23 3.30 15.85
CA TYR A 56 -2.49 3.84 14.72
C TYR A 56 -1.42 2.87 14.24
N VAL A 57 -0.66 2.27 15.15
CA VAL A 57 0.36 1.27 14.82
C VAL A 57 -0.27 0.08 14.10
N LYS A 58 -1.39 -0.44 14.61
CA LYS A 58 -2.14 -1.53 13.95
C LYS A 58 -2.58 -1.15 12.55
N VAL A 59 -3.14 0.05 12.37
CA VAL A 59 -3.56 0.57 11.07
C VAL A 59 -2.36 0.72 10.13
N SER A 60 -1.23 1.26 10.60
CA SER A 60 0.00 1.40 9.82
C SER A 60 0.56 0.05 9.38
N LEU A 61 0.54 -0.97 10.24
CA LEU A 61 0.95 -2.33 9.90
C LEU A 61 0.05 -2.93 8.82
N VAL A 62 -1.27 -2.79 8.94
CA VAL A 62 -2.22 -3.28 7.94
C VAL A 62 -2.02 -2.56 6.59
N ARG A 63 -1.82 -1.23 6.60
CA ARG A 63 -1.50 -0.46 5.37
C ARG A 63 -0.23 -0.98 4.71
N ALA A 64 0.84 -1.17 5.50
CA ALA A 64 2.10 -1.65 4.97
C ALA A 64 1.97 -3.05 4.37
N ALA A 65 1.27 -3.96 5.05
CA ALA A 65 1.06 -5.32 4.55
C ALA A 65 0.32 -5.34 3.20
N ILE A 66 -0.76 -4.56 3.07
CA ILE A 66 -1.55 -4.51 1.82
C ILE A 66 -0.75 -3.82 0.70
N LEU A 67 -0.05 -2.72 0.98
CA LEU A 67 0.75 -2.03 -0.05
C LEU A 67 1.97 -2.85 -0.49
N LEU A 68 2.56 -3.64 0.42
CA LEU A 68 3.61 -4.59 0.06
C LEU A 68 3.07 -5.71 -0.83
N SER A 69 1.85 -6.21 -0.59
CA SER A 69 1.18 -7.17 -1.47
C SER A 69 1.03 -6.62 -2.90
N GLY A 70 0.46 -5.43 -3.06
CA GLY A 70 0.32 -4.81 -4.39
C GLY A 70 1.67 -4.49 -5.06
N SER A 71 2.69 -4.12 -4.26
CA SER A 71 4.06 -3.93 -4.75
C SER A 71 4.67 -5.23 -5.31
N LEU A 72 4.45 -6.36 -4.64
CA LEU A 72 4.90 -7.67 -5.11
C LEU A 72 4.19 -8.06 -6.41
N MET A 73 2.89 -7.78 -6.54
CA MET A 73 2.15 -8.05 -7.79
C MET A 73 2.69 -7.22 -8.97
N LEU A 74 3.00 -5.94 -8.76
CA LEU A 74 3.62 -5.11 -9.80
C LEU A 74 5.04 -5.56 -10.13
N THR A 75 5.83 -5.96 -9.12
CA THR A 75 7.17 -6.52 -9.33
C THR A 75 7.11 -7.80 -10.17
N LEU A 76 6.17 -8.70 -9.86
CA LEU A 76 5.92 -9.91 -10.65
C LEU A 76 5.49 -9.56 -12.08
N THR A 77 4.64 -8.56 -12.26
CA THR A 77 4.21 -8.08 -13.57
C THR A 77 5.39 -7.57 -14.39
N ILE A 78 6.27 -6.75 -13.80
CA ILE A 78 7.49 -6.26 -14.46
C ILE A 78 8.38 -7.43 -14.88
N TYR A 79 8.59 -8.41 -13.99
CA TYR A 79 9.41 -9.57 -14.25
C TYR A 79 8.89 -10.43 -15.42
N LEU A 80 7.58 -10.64 -15.50
CA LEU A 80 6.95 -11.46 -16.53
C LEU A 80 6.93 -10.77 -17.90
N PHE A 81 6.58 -9.49 -17.96
CA PHE A 81 6.35 -8.78 -19.23
C PHE A 81 7.54 -7.94 -19.72
N ASN A 82 8.43 -7.52 -18.82
CA ASN A 82 9.61 -6.67 -19.11
C ASN A 82 9.31 -5.39 -19.91
N TRP A 83 8.11 -4.83 -19.79
CA TRP A 83 7.74 -3.59 -20.47
C TRP A 83 8.14 -2.35 -19.64
N GLU A 84 8.78 -1.37 -20.28
CA GLU A 84 9.31 -0.17 -19.62
C GLU A 84 8.22 0.67 -18.92
N TRP A 85 7.01 0.72 -19.48
CA TRP A 85 5.91 1.49 -18.89
C TRP A 85 5.43 0.93 -17.55
N LEU A 86 5.62 -0.38 -17.30
CA LEU A 86 5.29 -0.99 -16.01
C LEU A 86 6.18 -0.46 -14.89
N LEU A 87 7.43 -0.10 -15.20
CA LEU A 87 8.32 0.55 -14.26
C LEU A 87 7.77 1.92 -13.85
N MET A 88 7.23 2.69 -14.80
CA MET A 88 6.58 3.97 -14.49
C MET A 88 5.38 3.78 -13.57
N VAL A 89 4.53 2.79 -13.84
CA VAL A 89 3.37 2.45 -12.97
C VAL A 89 3.84 2.06 -11.58
N TYR A 90 4.89 1.24 -11.48
CA TYR A 90 5.47 0.85 -10.20
C TYR A 90 6.05 2.04 -9.42
N CYS A 91 6.76 2.95 -10.09
CA CYS A 91 7.23 4.19 -9.46
C CYS A 91 6.08 5.05 -8.93
N ILE A 92 4.99 5.20 -9.69
CA ILE A 92 3.78 5.91 -9.24
C ILE A 92 3.17 5.20 -8.02
N TYR A 93 3.12 3.87 -8.04
CA TYR A 93 2.65 3.07 -6.91
C TYR A 93 3.51 3.26 -5.66
N LEU A 94 4.83 3.29 -5.80
CA LEU A 94 5.75 3.57 -4.69
C LEU A 94 5.58 5.00 -4.14
N LEU A 95 5.36 5.99 -5.00
CA LEU A 95 5.01 7.34 -4.55
C LEU A 95 3.70 7.33 -3.75
N PHE A 96 2.70 6.58 -4.18
CA PHE A 96 1.48 6.37 -3.41
C PHE A 96 1.77 5.68 -2.08
N PHE A 97 2.65 4.68 -2.03
CA PHE A 97 3.05 4.02 -0.78
C PHE A 97 3.71 5.00 0.20
N LEU A 98 4.59 5.88 -0.28
CA LEU A 98 5.19 6.94 0.53
C LEU A 98 4.13 7.92 1.07
N LEU A 99 3.05 8.16 0.30
CA LEU A 99 1.87 8.88 0.77
C LEU A 99 1.04 8.12 1.81
N PHE A 100 1.40 6.91 2.25
CA PHE A 100 0.80 6.27 3.43
C PHE A 100 1.83 5.88 4.49
N TRP A 101 3.10 6.20 4.26
CA TRP A 101 4.19 5.86 5.17
C TRP A 101 3.97 6.51 6.55
N PRO A 102 4.10 5.73 7.64
CA PRO A 102 3.99 6.26 9.00
C PRO A 102 5.19 7.17 9.27
N SER A 103 4.92 8.45 9.55
CA SER A 103 5.92 9.41 10.00
C SER A 103 5.38 10.15 11.22
N ARG A 104 6.26 10.70 12.06
CA ARG A 104 5.85 11.47 13.26
C ARG A 104 4.91 12.61 12.89
N HIS A 105 5.24 13.35 11.81
CA HIS A 105 4.39 14.42 11.31
C HIS A 105 3.01 13.91 10.88
N ARG A 106 2.96 12.77 10.19
CA ARG A 106 1.70 12.18 9.73
C ARG A 106 0.88 11.60 10.88
N LEU A 107 1.51 10.97 11.87
CA LEU A 107 0.85 10.52 13.10
C LEU A 107 0.12 11.69 13.78
N CYS A 108 0.82 12.82 13.96
CA CYS A 108 0.23 14.02 14.56
C CYS A 108 -0.94 14.58 13.74
N ALA A 109 -0.86 14.54 12.40
CA ALA A 109 -1.92 15.01 11.50
C ALA A 109 -3.12 14.05 11.47
N ASP A 110 -2.86 12.76 11.28
CA ASP A 110 -3.86 11.68 11.18
C ASP A 110 -4.65 11.54 12.47
N LEU A 111 -3.98 11.62 13.62
CA LEU A 111 -4.63 11.62 14.93
C LEU A 111 -5.07 13.01 15.37
N LYS A 112 -4.90 14.08 14.60
CA LYS A 112 -5.31 15.46 15.00
C LYS A 112 -4.89 15.80 16.44
N LEU A 113 -3.66 15.47 16.82
CA LEU A 113 -3.19 15.59 18.19
C LEU A 113 -3.14 17.06 18.63
N LYS A 114 -3.52 17.31 19.88
CA LYS A 114 -3.40 18.63 20.52
C LYS A 114 -1.92 19.00 20.67
N PRO A 115 -1.58 20.31 20.74
CA PRO A 115 -0.19 20.74 20.95
C PRO A 115 0.48 20.05 22.14
N SER A 116 -0.22 19.94 23.27
CA SER A 116 0.29 19.26 24.47
C SER A 116 0.55 17.75 24.29
N GLU A 117 -0.17 17.08 23.39
CA GLU A 117 0.06 15.67 23.06
C GLU A 117 1.22 15.50 22.06
N ARG A 118 1.45 16.51 21.20
CA ARG A 118 2.57 16.51 20.25
C ARG A 118 3.90 16.64 20.95
N ASP A 119 3.97 17.44 22.01
CA ASP A 119 5.20 17.62 22.80
C ASP A 119 5.67 16.30 23.42
N VAL A 120 4.74 15.43 23.83
CA VAL A 120 5.06 14.08 24.32
C VAL A 120 5.69 13.20 23.23
N ILE A 121 5.24 13.33 21.98
CA ILE A 121 5.75 12.52 20.86
C ILE A 121 7.09 13.07 20.33
N HIS A 122 7.29 14.39 20.36
CA HIS A 122 8.53 15.03 19.95
C HIS A 122 9.64 14.97 21.01
N GLY A 123 9.26 14.81 22.29
CA GLY A 123 10.19 14.58 23.40
C GLY A 123 10.74 13.14 23.50
N LEU A 124 10.19 12.21 22.71
CA LEU A 124 10.64 10.82 22.52
C LEU A 124 11.45 10.66 21.22
#